data_AF-A0A2E7K0K0-F1
#
_entry.id   AF-A0A2E7K0K0-F1
#
_cell.length_a   1.000
_cell.length_b   1.000
_cell.length_c   1.000
_cell.angle_alpha   90.00
_cell.angle_beta   90.00
_cell.angle_gamma   90.00
#
_symmetry.space_group_name_H-M   'P 1'
#
loop_
_entity.id
_entity.type
_entity.pdbx_description
1 polymer ?
#
loop_
_entity_poly.entity_id
_entity_poly.type
_entity_poly.pdbx_seq_one_letter_code
_entity_poly.pdbx_strand_id
1 'polypeptide(L)' 'PIDGFGRDNLVKGLQKHGHKDVYALEAPENLASLVEEIAEPGDFVVCLGAGSVSKWANILPGELEKVIADKNKASA' A
#
# COMPACT_ATOMS: atom_id res chain seq x y z
N PRO A 1 0.24 20.01 -11.35
CA PRO A 1 -0.95 19.36 -10.73
C PRO A 1 -2.22 19.92 -11.38
N ILE A 2 -3.23 19.08 -11.66
CA ILE A 2 -4.54 19.56 -12.16
C ILE A 2 -5.45 19.71 -10.94
N ASP A 3 -6.09 20.88 -10.81
CA ASP A 3 -6.99 21.14 -9.70
C ASP A 3 -8.15 20.15 -9.70
N GLY A 4 -8.46 19.60 -8.53
CA GLY A 4 -9.46 18.54 -8.40
C GLY A 4 -9.03 17.14 -8.93
N PHE A 5 -7.76 16.93 -9.31
CA PHE A 5 -7.25 15.62 -9.74
C PHE A 5 -6.01 15.20 -8.93
N GLY A 6 -6.21 15.06 -7.61
CA GLY A 6 -5.22 14.53 -6.67
C GLY A 6 -5.51 13.11 -6.19
N ARG A 7 -4.63 12.59 -5.33
CA ARG A 7 -4.73 11.26 -4.69
C ARG A 7 -6.13 11.00 -4.12
N ASP A 8 -6.61 11.90 -3.27
CA ASP A 8 -7.88 11.71 -2.55
C ASP A 8 -9.09 11.74 -3.50
N ASN A 9 -8.98 12.48 -4.60
CA ASN A 9 -10.02 12.57 -5.60
C ASN A 9 -10.08 11.28 -6.42
N LEU A 10 -8.93 10.68 -6.74
CA LEU A 10 -8.84 9.37 -7.37
C LEU A 10 -9.45 8.28 -6.46
N VAL A 11 -9.05 8.25 -5.19
CA VAL A 11 -9.58 7.28 -4.20
C VAL A 11 -11.10 7.38 -4.12
N LYS A 12 -11.65 8.59 -3.91
CA LYS A 12 -13.10 8.82 -3.88
C LYS A 12 -13.78 8.42 -5.19
N GLY A 13 -13.14 8.67 -6.33
CA GLY A 13 -13.66 8.30 -7.64
C GLY A 13 -13.79 6.78 -7.82
N LEU A 14 -12.74 6.03 -7.45
CA LEU A 14 -12.71 4.57 -7.53
C LEU A 14 -13.75 3.94 -6.60
N GLN A 15 -13.86 4.45 -5.36
CA GLN A 15 -14.87 4.01 -4.39
C GLN A 15 -16.29 4.23 -4.91
N LYS A 16 -16.58 5.40 -5.48
CA LYS A 16 -17.89 5.70 -6.10
C LYS A 16 -18.25 4.76 -7.26
N HIS A 17 -17.25 4.24 -7.98
CA HIS A 17 -17.46 3.30 -9.09
C HIS A 17 -17.46 1.83 -8.67
N GLY A 18 -17.43 1.53 -7.36
CA GLY A 18 -17.64 0.19 -6.82
C GLY A 18 -16.38 -0.53 -6.33
N HIS A 19 -15.19 0.09 -6.43
CA HIS A 19 -13.97 -0.44 -5.82
C HIS A 19 -13.93 -0.07 -4.33
N LYS A 20 -14.34 -0.98 -3.46
CA LYS A 20 -14.52 -0.70 -2.03
C LYS A 20 -13.19 -0.59 -1.27
N ASP A 21 -12.24 -1.44 -1.59
CA ASP A 21 -10.96 -1.56 -0.89
C ASP A 21 -9.89 -0.68 -1.54
N VAL A 22 -10.10 0.64 -1.43
CA VAL A 22 -9.17 1.64 -1.97
C VAL A 22 -8.75 2.57 -0.84
N TYR A 23 -7.46 2.59 -0.57
CA TYR A 23 -6.86 3.29 0.56
C TYR A 23 -5.91 4.39 0.07
N ALA A 24 -6.00 5.55 0.70
CA ALA A 24 -5.04 6.62 0.49
C ALA A 24 -3.83 6.36 1.39
N LEU A 25 -2.67 6.11 0.79
CA LEU A 25 -1.44 5.91 1.55
C LEU A 25 -0.94 7.27 2.09
N GLU A 26 -0.84 7.41 3.41
CA GLU A 26 -0.42 8.66 4.07
C GLU A 26 1.04 9.01 3.79
N ALA A 27 1.94 8.02 3.94
CA ALA A 27 3.35 8.12 3.59
C ALA A 27 3.86 6.78 3.01
N PRO A 28 4.92 6.78 2.19
CA PRO A 28 5.46 5.56 1.58
C PRO A 28 5.76 4.44 2.58
N GLU A 29 6.21 4.80 3.78
CA GLU A 29 6.61 3.88 4.86
C GLU A 29 5.42 3.08 5.41
N ASN A 30 4.19 3.55 5.22
CA ASN A 30 2.99 2.84 5.64
C ASN A 30 2.61 1.67 4.71
N LEU A 31 3.27 1.53 3.55
CA LEU A 31 2.89 0.53 2.54
C LEU A 31 3.02 -0.89 3.08
N ALA A 32 4.12 -1.20 3.76
CA ALA A 32 4.38 -2.54 4.30
C ALA A 32 3.33 -2.96 5.33
N SER A 33 2.95 -2.07 6.25
CA SER A 33 1.91 -2.35 7.24
C SER A 33 0.54 -2.57 6.60
N LEU A 34 0.20 -1.77 5.59
CA LEU A 34 -1.08 -1.93 4.87
C LEU A 34 -1.12 -3.25 4.11
N VAL A 35 -0.03 -3.66 3.48
CA VAL A 35 0.06 -4.95 2.80
C VAL A 35 -0.06 -6.10 3.79
N GLU A 36 0.61 -6.02 4.95
CA GLU A 36 0.51 -7.05 5.99
C GLU A 36 -0.91 -7.21 6.55
N GLU A 37 -1.67 -6.11 6.63
CA GLU A 37 -3.06 -6.15 7.08
C GLU A 37 -4.02 -6.80 6.08
N ILE A 38 -3.73 -6.69 4.78
CA ILE A 38 -4.66 -7.08 3.70
C ILE A 38 -4.30 -8.41 3.06
N ALA A 39 -3.01 -8.67 2.82
CA ALA A 39 -2.55 -9.77 1.98
C ALA A 39 -2.28 -11.05 2.79
N GLU A 40 -2.53 -12.21 2.16
CA GLU A 40 -2.29 -13.53 2.73
C GLU A 40 -1.12 -14.26 2.02
N PRO A 41 -0.53 -15.28 2.66
CA PRO A 41 0.48 -16.11 1.99
C PRO A 41 -0.03 -16.71 0.67
N GLY A 42 0.64 -16.37 -0.43
CA GLY A 42 0.26 -16.79 -1.78
C GLY A 42 -0.29 -15.66 -2.65
N ASP A 43 -0.61 -14.51 -2.06
CA ASP A 43 -1.02 -13.32 -2.80
C ASP A 43 0.15 -12.65 -3.53
N PHE A 44 -0.20 -11.83 -4.52
CA PHE A 44 0.74 -11.01 -5.28
C PHE A 44 0.49 -9.53 -5.02
N VAL A 45 1.58 -8.80 -4.76
CA VAL A 45 1.55 -7.33 -4.68
C VAL A 45 2.12 -6.75 -5.97
N VAL A 46 1.29 -5.99 -6.70
CA VAL A 46 1.68 -5.33 -7.95
C VAL A 46 1.76 -3.83 -7.73
N CYS A 47 2.97 -3.28 -7.79
CA CYS A 47 3.19 -1.83 -7.71
C CYS A 47 3.08 -1.19 -9.10
N LEU A 48 2.06 -0.35 -9.33
CA LEU A 48 1.80 0.31 -10.61
C LEU A 48 1.90 1.83 -10.49
N GLY A 49 2.61 2.45 -11.43
CA GLY A 49 2.78 3.90 -11.46
C GLY A 49 3.99 4.31 -12.30
N ALA A 50 4.38 5.57 -12.17
CA ALA A 50 5.61 6.12 -12.77
C ALA A 50 6.49 6.74 -11.68
N GLY A 51 7.76 6.97 -12.00
CA GLY A 51 8.70 7.61 -11.08
C GLY A 51 9.15 6.67 -9.96
N SER A 52 8.71 6.92 -8.72
CA SER A 52 9.21 6.24 -7.51
C SER A 52 8.71 4.81 -7.33
N VAL A 53 7.77 4.33 -8.15
CA VAL A 53 7.13 3.02 -7.96
C VAL A 53 8.13 1.85 -7.96
N SER A 54 9.15 1.87 -8.83
CA SER A 54 10.16 0.80 -8.88
C SER A 54 11.01 0.77 -7.61
N LYS A 55 11.27 1.94 -7.01
CA LYS A 55 11.95 2.03 -5.71
C LYS A 55 11.09 1.43 -4.60
N TRP A 56 9.80 1.75 -4.57
CA TRP A 56 8.88 1.21 -3.57
C TRP A 56 8.77 -0.31 -3.68
N ALA A 57 8.59 -0.83 -4.90
CA ALA A 57 8.55 -2.28 -5.16
C ALA A 57 9.83 -2.99 -4.71
N ASN A 58 10.99 -2.35 -4.88
CA ASN A 58 12.28 -2.93 -4.48
C ASN A 58 12.48 -2.94 -2.95
N ILE A 59 11.98 -1.93 -2.24
CA ILE A 59 12.13 -1.80 -0.78
C ILE A 59 11.09 -2.64 -0.01
N LEU A 60 9.87 -2.74 -0.55
CA LEU A 60 8.71 -3.32 0.13
C LEU A 60 8.96 -4.70 0.76
N PRO A 61 9.60 -5.69 0.11
CA PRO A 61 9.82 -7.00 0.72
C PRO A 61 10.57 -6.92 2.05
N GLY A 62 11.63 -6.10 2.12
CA GLY A 62 12.44 -5.95 3.33
C GLY A 62 11.74 -5.15 4.43
N GLU A 63 10.83 -4.24 4.09
CA GLU A 63 10.00 -3.55 5.09
C GLU A 63 8.89 -4.47 5.62
N LEU A 64 8.29 -5.28 4.75
CA LEU A 64 7.25 -6.24 5.11
C LEU A 64 7.80 -7.32 6.06
N GLU A 65 9.00 -7.85 5.80
CA GLU A 65 9.66 -8.78 6.70
C GLU A 65 9.83 -8.21 8.13
N LYS A 66 10.19 -6.93 8.25
CA LYS A 66 10.33 -6.26 9.55
C LYS A 66 9.00 -6.14 10.26
N VAL A 67 7.95 -5.69 9.55
CA VAL A 67 6.60 -5.54 10.12
C VAL A 67 6.08 -6.88 10.64
N ILE A 68 6.21 -7.95 9.86
CA ILE A 68 5.78 -9.30 10.26
C ILE A 68 6.60 -9.78 11.48
N ALA A 69 7.92 -9.59 11.46
CA ALA A 69 8.77 -10.00 12.58
C ALA A 69 8.42 -9.25 13.88
N ASP A 70 8.10 -7.96 13.80
CA ASP A 70 7.74 -7.16 14.97
C ASP A 70 6.34 -7.50 15.50
N LYS A 71 5.37 -7.78 14.61
CA LYS A 71 4.04 -8.27 15.00
C LYS A 71 4.09 -9.63 15.71
N ASN A 72 4.95 -10.53 15.22
CA ASN A 72 5.17 -11.84 15.84
C ASN A 72 5.79 -11.73 17.24
N LYS A 73 6.71 -10.78 17.45
CA LYS A 73 7.29 -10.52 18.79
C LYS A 73 6.27 -9.93 19.76
N ALA A 74 5.39 -9.05 19.29
CA ALA A 74 4.37 -8.42 20.15
C ALA A 74 3.25 -9.38 20.57
N SER A 75 3.07 -10.48 19.85
CA SER A 75 2.04 -11.51 20.11
C SER A 75 2.56 -12.69 20.96
N ALA A 76 3.86 -12.69 21.30
CA ALA A 76 4.54 -13.71 22.10
C ALA A 76 4.73 -13.25 23.55
#